data_AF-A0A4V6WKB6-F1
#
_entry.id   AF-A0A4V6WKB6-F1
#
_cell.length_a   1.000
_cell.length_b   1.000
_cell.length_c   1.000
_cell.angle_alpha   90.00
_cell.angle_beta   90.00
_cell.angle_gamma   90.00
#
_symmetry.space_group_name_H-M   'P 1'
#
loop_
_entity.id
_entity.type
_entity.pdbx_description
1 polymer ?
#
loop_
_entity_poly.entity_id
_entity_poly.type
_entity_poly.pdbx_seq_one_letter_code
_entity_poly.pdbx_strand_id
1 'polypeptide(L)'
;EEILERGLKVKEYELRKRNFSETGNFGFGISEHIDLGIKYDPAIGIYGMDFYCCMTRPGERVAKRRRCKSRVGASHRINQAETVKWYKNRFEGIVR
;
A
#
# COMPACT_ATOMS: atom_id res chain seq x y z
N GLU A 1 9.08 6.35 -0.67
CA GLU A 1 7.72 6.93 -0.76
C GLU A 1 7.39 7.43 -2.16
N GLU A 2 8.37 7.94 -2.90
CA GLU A 2 8.17 8.52 -4.25
C GLU A 2 7.37 7.65 -5.24
N ILE A 3 7.65 6.35 -5.33
CA ILE A 3 6.92 5.44 -6.25
C ILE A 3 5.44 5.32 -5.86
N LEU A 4 5.16 5.25 -4.55
CA LEU A 4 3.79 5.15 -4.05
C LEU A 4 3.01 6.43 -4.37
N GLU A 5 3.64 7.58 -4.16
CA GLU A 5 3.04 8.88 -4.47
C GLU A 5 2.72 9.02 -5.96
N ARG A 6 3.66 8.63 -6.84
CA ARG A 6 3.41 8.59 -8.29
C ARG A 6 2.24 7.65 -8.62
N GLY A 7 2.21 6.45 -8.05
CA GLY A 7 1.13 5.49 -8.29
C GLY A 7 -0.24 5.97 -7.79
N LEU A 8 -0.29 6.65 -6.65
CA LEU A 8 -1.52 7.23 -6.11
C LEU A 8 -2.01 8.42 -6.94
N LYS A 9 -1.09 9.21 -7.50
CA LYS A 9 -1.43 10.32 -8.40
C LYS A 9 -2.13 9.83 -9.67
N VAL A 10 -1.70 8.70 -10.24
CA VAL A 10 -2.38 8.04 -11.38
C VAL A 10 -3.80 7.60 -11.03
N LYS A 11 -4.06 7.31 -9.75
CA LYS A 11 -5.40 6.98 -9.23
C LYS A 11 -6.15 8.17 -8.66
N GLU A 12 -5.69 9.40 -8.90
CA GLU A 12 -6.32 10.62 -8.40
C GLU A 12 -6.51 10.64 -6.87
N TYR A 13 -5.64 9.91 -6.15
CA TYR A 13 -5.75 9.68 -4.71
C TYR A 13 -7.10 9.09 -4.27
N GLU A 14 -7.81 8.40 -5.18
CA GLU A 14 -9.06 7.72 -4.92
C GLU A 14 -8.85 6.20 -4.82
N LEU A 15 -9.24 5.61 -3.69
CA LEU A 15 -9.23 4.17 -3.48
C LEU A 15 -10.60 3.68 -3.01
N ARG A 16 -10.92 2.41 -3.27
CA ARG A 16 -12.15 1.79 -2.77
C ARG A 16 -11.89 1.09 -1.44
N LYS A 17 -12.90 0.95 -0.58
CA LYS A 17 -12.80 0.27 0.71
C LYS A 17 -12.30 -1.18 0.57
N ARG A 18 -12.67 -1.86 -0.53
CA ARG A 18 -12.20 -3.23 -0.84
C ARG A 18 -10.69 -3.34 -1.04
N ASN A 19 -10.01 -2.24 -1.33
CA ASN A 19 -8.56 -2.21 -1.52
C ASN A 19 -7.80 -2.31 -0.19
N PHE A 20 -8.49 -2.08 0.94
CA PHE A 20 -7.91 -2.17 2.28
C PHE A 20 -8.24 -3.54 2.89
N SER A 21 -7.22 -4.26 3.35
CA SER A 21 -7.39 -5.55 4.00
C SER A 21 -7.76 -5.39 5.47
N GLU A 22 -8.36 -6.44 6.04
CA GLU A 22 -8.66 -6.51 7.48
C GLU A 22 -7.38 -6.39 8.33
N THR A 23 -6.26 -6.90 7.82
CA THR A 23 -4.92 -6.85 8.43
C THR A 23 -4.25 -5.48 8.35
N GLY A 24 -4.95 -4.46 7.84
CA GLY A 24 -4.44 -3.09 7.79
C GLY A 24 -3.49 -2.81 6.63
N ASN A 25 -3.38 -3.70 5.65
CA ASN A 25 -2.61 -3.47 4.43
C ASN A 25 -3.53 -2.93 3.33
N PHE A 26 -2.96 -2.41 2.25
CA PHE A 26 -3.77 -2.00 1.10
C PHE A 26 -3.03 -2.20 -0.21
N GLY A 27 -3.76 -2.28 -1.30
CA GLY A 27 -3.17 -2.42 -2.63
C GLY A 27 -4.06 -1.86 -3.72
N PHE A 28 -3.45 -1.49 -4.84
CA PHE A 28 -4.13 -0.96 -6.02
C PHE A 28 -3.35 -1.32 -7.28
N GLY A 29 -4.07 -1.54 -8.38
CA GLY A 29 -3.48 -1.84 -9.68
C GLY A 29 -3.46 -0.61 -10.58
N ILE A 30 -2.40 -0.47 -11.37
CA ILE A 30 -2.24 0.50 -12.45
C ILE A 30 -2.25 -0.28 -13.77
N SER A 31 -3.02 0.20 -14.74
CA SER A 31 -3.15 -0.48 -16.04
C SER A 31 -1.94 -0.25 -16.93
N GLU A 32 -1.32 0.93 -16.84
CA GLU A 32 -0.19 1.32 -17.69
C GLU A 32 0.94 1.92 -16.84
N HIS A 33 2.12 1.32 -16.90
CA HIS A 33 3.29 1.85 -16.19
C HIS A 33 3.86 3.14 -16.80
N ILE A 34 3.42 3.52 -18.01
CA ILE A 34 3.82 4.78 -18.64
C ILE A 34 3.33 5.97 -17.81
N ASP A 35 2.17 5.84 -17.16
CA ASP A 35 1.60 6.85 -16.27
C ASP A 35 2.49 7.14 -15.04
N LEU A 36 3.43 6.24 -14.72
CA LEU A 36 4.43 6.44 -13.65
C LEU A 36 5.60 7.34 -14.08
N GLY A 37 5.63 7.79 -15.34
CA GLY A 37 6.66 8.66 -15.91
C GLY A 37 7.88 7.90 -16.45
N ILE A 38 7.74 6.61 -16.75
CA ILE A 38 8.78 5.80 -17.38
C ILE A 38 8.74 6.04 -18.89
N LYS A 39 9.91 6.18 -19.54
CA LYS A 39 9.98 6.34 -21.00
C LYS A 39 9.43 5.11 -21.70
N TYR A 40 8.66 5.34 -22.75
CA TYR A 40 8.18 4.28 -23.63
C TYR A 40 9.35 3.67 -24.43
N ASP A 41 9.46 2.34 -24.40
CA ASP A 41 10.33 1.55 -25.26
C ASP A 41 9.47 0.50 -26.01
N PRO A 42 9.40 0.56 -27.36
CA PRO A 42 8.64 -0.40 -28.16
C PRO A 42 9.04 -1.87 -27.95
N ALA A 43 10.27 -2.15 -27.52
CA ALA A 43 10.73 -3.51 -27.25
C ALA A 43 10.15 -4.08 -25.96
N ILE A 44 9.80 -3.22 -25.00
CA ILE A 44 9.24 -3.59 -23.70
C ILE A 44 7.72 -3.72 -23.83
N GLY A 45 7.04 -2.73 -24.43
CA GLY A 45 5.58 -2.69 -24.54
C GLY A 45 4.91 -2.07 -23.31
N ILE A 46 3.56 -2.06 -23.28
CA ILE A 46 2.76 -1.48 -22.18
C ILE A 46 2.34 -2.58 -21.22
N TYR A 47 2.65 -2.39 -19.94
CA TYR A 47 2.32 -3.34 -18.87
C TYR A 47 1.54 -2.68 -17.75
N GLY A 48 0.60 -3.45 -17.20
CA GLY A 48 -0.02 -3.17 -15.92
C GLY A 48 0.86 -3.62 -14.76
N MET A 49 0.68 -2.96 -13.61
CA MET A 49 1.41 -3.22 -12.38
C MET A 49 0.47 -3.22 -11.19
N ASP A 50 0.67 -4.16 -10.27
CA ASP A 50 -0.05 -4.18 -9.00
C ASP A 50 0.85 -3.69 -7.86
N PHE A 51 0.33 -2.75 -7.08
CA PHE A 51 0.96 -2.24 -5.87
C PHE A 51 0.30 -2.88 -4.66
N TYR A 52 1.12 -3.39 -3.75
CA TYR A 52 0.68 -3.85 -2.44
C TYR A 52 1.57 -3.24 -1.34
N CYS A 53 0.94 -2.49 -0.45
CA CYS A 53 1.59 -1.75 0.63
C CYS A 53 1.35 -2.45 1.97
N CYS A 54 2.44 -2.91 2.58
CA CYS A 54 2.43 -3.53 3.90
C CYS A 54 2.60 -2.47 4.99
N MET A 55 1.57 -2.31 5.83
CA MET A 55 1.59 -1.40 6.97
C MET A 55 2.03 -2.15 8.21
N THR A 56 2.97 -1.58 8.96
CA THR A 56 3.52 -2.22 10.16
C THR A 56 3.70 -1.21 11.28
N ARG A 57 3.58 -1.66 12.53
CA ARG A 57 3.91 -0.84 13.71
C ARG A 57 5.33 -1.16 14.21
N PRO A 58 6.00 -0.21 14.90
CA PRO A 58 7.27 -0.48 15.57
C PRO A 58 7.10 -1.62 16.59
N GLY A 59 7.73 -2.76 16.34
CA GLY A 59 7.56 -3.96 17.17
C GLY A 59 7.34 -5.26 16.38
N GLU A 60 7.08 -5.17 15.07
CA GLU A 60 6.82 -6.35 14.23
C GLU A 60 7.98 -7.35 14.19
N ARG A 61 9.21 -6.91 14.48
CA ARG A 61 10.39 -7.78 14.57
C ARG A 61 10.19 -8.97 15.53
N VAL A 62 9.36 -8.82 16.56
CA VAL A 62 9.06 -9.89 17.54
C VAL A 62 8.50 -11.15 16.88
N ALA A 63 7.72 -10.99 15.80
CA ALA A 63 7.17 -12.10 15.01
C ALA A 63 8.12 -12.62 13.92
N LYS A 64 9.13 -11.84 13.53
CA LYS A 64 10.08 -12.19 12.44
C LYS A 64 11.41 -12.75 12.95
N ARG A 65 11.81 -12.46 14.19
CA ARG A 65 13.10 -12.88 14.76
C ARG A 65 13.20 -14.39 14.95
N ARG A 66 14.41 -14.94 14.84
CA ARG A 66 14.70 -16.38 15.05
C ARG A 66 14.68 -16.76 16.53
N ARG A 67 15.46 -16.07 17.37
CA ARG A 67 15.52 -16.31 18.81
C ARG A 67 14.36 -15.61 19.54
N CYS A 68 13.71 -16.31 20.47
CA CYS A 68 12.58 -15.81 21.27
C CYS A 68 11.42 -15.28 20.42
N LYS A 69 11.09 -15.95 19.30
CA LYS A 69 9.96 -15.58 18.45
C LYS A 69 8.64 -15.63 19.23
N SER A 70 7.82 -14.60 19.12
CA SER A 70 6.46 -14.60 19.69
C SER A 70 5.49 -13.86 18.77
N ARG A 71 4.18 -13.99 19.05
CA ARG A 71 3.14 -13.35 18.24
C ARG A 71 3.00 -11.87 18.61
N VAL A 72 2.71 -11.02 17.64
CA VAL A 72 2.30 -9.63 17.89
C VAL A 72 0.95 -9.63 18.60
N GLY A 73 0.88 -8.93 19.73
CA GLY A 73 -0.33 -8.79 20.54
C GLY A 73 -1.47 -8.12 19.77
N ALA A 74 -2.72 -8.46 20.10
CA ALA A 74 -3.89 -8.01 19.36
C ALA A 74 -4.02 -6.47 19.32
N SER A 75 -3.78 -5.79 20.44
CA SER A 75 -3.82 -4.32 20.53
C SER A 75 -2.73 -3.61 19.70
N HIS A 76 -1.67 -4.32 19.33
CA HIS A 76 -0.58 -3.78 18.52
C HIS A 76 -0.75 -4.06 17.02
N ARG A 77 -1.72 -4.89 16.63
CA ARG A 77 -2.03 -5.11 15.21
C ARG A 77 -2.74 -3.88 14.64
N ILE A 78 -2.59 -3.69 13.35
CA ILE A 78 -3.28 -2.63 12.60
C ILE A 78 -4.58 -3.19 12.08
N ASN A 79 -5.63 -2.39 12.17
CA ASN A 79 -6.94 -2.70 11.63
C ASN A 79 -7.19 -1.92 10.34
N GLN A 80 -8.09 -2.42 9.49
CA GLN A 80 -8.50 -1.75 8.24
C GLN A 80 -8.85 -0.26 8.45
N ALA A 81 -9.64 0.06 9.48
CA ALA A 81 -10.09 1.42 9.76
C ALA A 81 -8.94 2.38 10.11
N GLU A 82 -7.91 1.88 10.79
CA GLU A 82 -6.72 2.67 11.12
C GLU A 82 -5.93 3.01 9.87
N THR A 83 -5.78 2.05 8.96
CA THR A 83 -5.09 2.26 7.68
C THR A 83 -5.85 3.24 6.79
N VAL A 84 -7.18 3.17 6.74
CA VAL A 84 -7.99 4.15 6.01
C VAL A 84 -7.80 5.55 6.61
N LYS A 85 -7.80 5.67 7.94
CA LYS A 85 -7.54 6.94 8.62
C LYS A 85 -6.13 7.47 8.32
N TRP A 86 -5.12 6.60 8.35
CA TRP A 86 -3.75 6.94 8.00
C TRP A 86 -3.64 7.44 6.55
N TYR A 87 -4.29 6.74 5.61
CA TYR A 87 -4.28 7.09 4.20
C TYR A 87 -4.90 8.47 3.95
N LYS A 88 -6.07 8.75 4.52
CA LYS A 88 -6.75 10.05 4.44
C LYS A 88 -5.88 11.18 5.03
N ASN A 89 -5.21 10.94 6.16
CA ASN A 89 -4.40 11.96 6.81
C ASN A 89 -3.06 12.21 6.10
N ARG A 90 -2.44 11.17 5.50
CA ARG A 90 -1.11 11.27 4.88
C ARG A 90 -1.17 11.81 3.46
N PHE A 91 -2.17 11.40 2.69
CA PHE A 91 -2.27 11.68 1.25
C PHE A 91 -3.49 12.52 0.87
N GLU A 92 -4.29 12.96 1.86
CA GLU A 92 -5.55 13.71 1.63
C GLU A 92 -6.51 12.97 0.67
N GLY A 93 -6.36 11.66 0.56
CA GLY A 93 -7.05 10.83 -0.43
C GLY A 93 -8.48 10.49 -0.04
N ILE A 94 -9.31 10.23 -1.05
CA ILE A 94 -10.72 9.86 -0.89
C ILE A 94 -10.83 8.34 -0.87
N VAL A 95 -11.56 7.80 0.11
CA VAL A 95 -11.88 6.37 0.18
C VAL A 95 -13.39 6.19 0.05
N ARG A 96 -13.81 5.52 -1.03
CA ARG A 96 -15.21 5.17 -1.32
C ARG A 96 -15.57 3.76 -0.88
#